data_AF-A0A2M8ET24-F1
#
_entry.id   AF-A0A2M8ET24-F1
#
_cell.length_a   1.000
_cell.length_b   1.000
_cell.length_c   1.000
_cell.angle_alpha   90.00
_cell.angle_beta   90.00
_cell.angle_gamma   90.00
#
_symmetry.space_group_name_H-M   'P 1'
#
loop_
_entity.id
_entity.type
_entity.pdbx_description
1 polymer ?
#
loop_
_entity_poly.entity_id
_entity_poly.type
_entity_poly.pdbx_seq_one_letter_code
_entity_poly.pdbx_strand_id
1 'polypeptide(L)'
;MTNLLPLALGLVMFSFLVTSVFVVPFINLLYKLRLTRKKEAPRNGKVPLFDKLHDKKAGTPVGGGVLLIVVVCLLFAMIFPIASRMGVFIETAYNRRDELAVIFFTFISFGILGIIDDLVKTFGRPVRGVLGRVFGLSRKQKFFLQWILGFIIGWLIYHNLGVHILNIPLLGKVLDLGIWYAPFAALVIVSFTNAFNITDGLDGLSCGLLMICLICFIVIAAGGLDTPLSIFIAIWLG
;
A
#
# COMPACT_ATOMS: atom_id res chain seq x y z
N MET A 1 2.45 -3.12 31.77
CA MET A 1 2.74 -3.29 30.35
C MET A 1 1.43 -3.50 29.62
N THR A 2 0.97 -2.54 28.83
CA THR A 2 -0.21 -2.73 27.98
C THR A 2 0.13 -3.79 26.94
N ASN A 3 -0.61 -4.89 26.91
CA ASN A 3 -0.40 -5.93 25.91
C ASN A 3 -0.79 -5.35 24.54
N LEU A 4 0.21 -5.00 23.72
CA LEU A 4 0.04 -4.46 22.36
C LEU A 4 -0.73 -5.41 21.44
N LEU A 5 -0.62 -6.72 21.67
CA LEU A 5 -1.28 -7.76 20.86
C LEU A 5 -2.82 -7.75 20.98
N PRO A 6 -3.44 -7.78 22.19
CA PRO A 6 -4.87 -7.55 22.37
C PRO A 6 -5.38 -6.24 21.76
N LEU A 7 -4.60 -5.16 21.89
CA LEU A 7 -4.96 -3.87 21.28
C LEU A 7 -4.98 -3.98 19.75
N ALA A 8 -3.91 -4.53 19.16
CA ALA A 8 -3.83 -4.76 17.71
C ALA A 8 -4.98 -5.63 17.21
N LEU A 9 -5.30 -6.73 17.91
CA LEU A 9 -6.42 -7.61 17.55
C LEU A 9 -7.77 -6.85 17.60
N GLY A 10 -8.00 -6.07 18.65
CA GLY A 10 -9.20 -5.23 18.77
C GLY A 10 -9.31 -4.21 17.63
N LEU A 11 -8.19 -3.60 17.24
CA LEU A 11 -8.13 -2.66 16.12
C LEU A 11 -8.37 -3.32 14.76
N VAL A 12 -7.83 -4.53 14.54
CA VAL A 12 -8.12 -5.33 13.34
C VAL A 12 -9.61 -5.62 13.25
N MET A 13 -10.22 -6.11 14.33
CA MET A 13 -11.66 -6.41 14.34
C MET A 13 -12.50 -5.14 14.12
N PHE A 14 -12.12 -4.03 14.75
CA PHE A 14 -12.80 -2.76 14.60
C PHE A 14 -12.71 -2.23 13.17
N SER A 15 -11.51 -2.20 12.59
CA SER A 15 -11.28 -1.75 11.21
C SER A 15 -12.02 -2.63 10.20
N PHE A 16 -11.99 -3.96 10.39
CA PHE A 16 -12.73 -4.90 9.56
C PHE A 16 -14.23 -4.64 9.56
N LEU A 17 -14.82 -4.38 10.73
CA LEU A 17 -16.24 -4.06 10.83
C LEU A 17 -16.57 -2.75 10.10
N VAL A 18 -15.75 -1.71 10.31
CA VAL A 18 -15.90 -0.41 9.63
C VAL A 18 -15.82 -0.61 8.10
N THR A 19 -14.77 -1.25 7.61
CA THR A 19 -14.57 -1.53 6.17
C THR A 19 -15.73 -2.34 5.59
N SER A 20 -16.20 -3.37 6.30
CA SER A 20 -17.32 -4.21 5.89
C SER A 20 -18.64 -3.45 5.79
N VAL A 21 -18.89 -2.47 6.68
CA VAL A 21 -20.08 -1.61 6.61
C VAL A 21 -20.00 -0.67 5.39
N PHE A 22 -18.82 -0.12 5.08
CA PHE A 22 -18.66 0.85 4.00
C PHE A 22 -18.45 0.23 2.61
N VAL A 23 -18.08 -1.06 2.51
CA VAL A 23 -17.76 -1.67 1.21
C VAL A 23 -18.97 -1.72 0.27
N VAL A 24 -20.15 -2.10 0.78
CA VAL A 24 -21.38 -2.20 -0.03
C VAL A 24 -21.82 -0.84 -0.59
N PRO A 25 -22.00 0.23 0.23
CA PRO A 25 -22.37 1.53 -0.31
C PRO A 25 -21.28 2.09 -1.25
N PHE A 26 -20.01 1.82 -0.99
CA PHE A 26 -18.92 2.25 -1.86
C PHE A 26 -18.94 1.55 -3.22
N ILE A 27 -19.17 0.23 -3.28
CA ILE A 27 -19.32 -0.50 -4.55
C ILE A 27 -20.51 0.06 -5.34
N ASN A 28 -21.65 0.32 -4.70
CA ASN A 28 -22.82 0.93 -5.34
C ASN A 28 -22.50 2.31 -5.92
N LEU A 29 -21.69 3.12 -5.21
CA LEU A 29 -21.20 4.40 -5.70
C LEU A 29 -20.34 4.24 -6.96
N LEU A 30 -19.40 3.28 -6.98
CA LEU A 30 -18.56 3.02 -8.15
C LEU A 30 -19.38 2.62 -9.39
N TYR A 31 -20.41 1.78 -9.21
CA TYR A 31 -21.35 1.45 -10.29
C TYR A 31 -22.12 2.68 -10.79
N LYS A 32 -22.59 3.54 -9.88
CA LYS A 32 -23.28 4.79 -10.24
C LYS A 32 -22.37 5.74 -11.03
N LEU A 33 -21.09 5.81 -10.67
CA LEU A 33 -20.08 6.61 -11.36
C LEU A 33 -19.56 5.96 -12.66
N ARG A 34 -20.04 4.76 -13.01
CA ARG A 34 -19.60 3.98 -14.19
C ARG A 34 -18.09 3.74 -14.23
N LEU A 35 -17.47 3.62 -13.06
CA LEU A 35 -16.06 3.29 -12.90
C LEU A 35 -15.85 1.78 -13.06
N THR A 36 -16.11 1.25 -14.25
CA THR A 36 -16.05 -0.20 -14.52
C THR A 36 -14.92 -0.54 -15.48
N ARG A 37 -14.31 -1.72 -15.27
CA ARG A 37 -13.19 -2.20 -16.09
C ARG A 37 -13.63 -2.47 -17.53
N LYS A 38 -12.87 -1.93 -18.49
CA LYS A 38 -13.05 -2.16 -19.93
C LYS A 38 -12.21 -3.36 -20.38
N LYS A 39 -12.58 -3.99 -21.50
CA LYS A 39 -11.76 -5.05 -22.11
C LYS A 39 -10.46 -4.47 -22.67
N GLU A 40 -9.35 -5.08 -22.32
CA GLU A 40 -7.99 -4.67 -22.65
C GLU A 40 -7.40 -5.48 -23.83
N ALA A 41 -7.93 -6.69 -24.14
CA ALA A 41 -7.33 -7.52 -25.18
C ALA A 41 -7.41 -6.89 -26.59
N PRO A 42 -6.34 -6.99 -27.39
CA PRO A 42 -6.35 -6.54 -28.78
C PRO A 42 -7.36 -7.33 -29.61
N ARG A 43 -8.15 -6.62 -30.44
CA ARG A 43 -9.17 -7.24 -31.32
C ARG A 43 -8.60 -8.23 -32.34
N ASN A 44 -7.33 -8.07 -32.74
CA ASN A 44 -6.64 -8.93 -33.70
C ASN A 44 -5.24 -9.31 -33.18
N GLY A 45 -4.85 -10.58 -33.29
CA GLY A 45 -3.52 -11.10 -32.94
C GLY A 45 -3.51 -12.13 -31.81
N LYS A 46 -2.32 -12.62 -31.44
CA LYS A 46 -2.15 -13.50 -30.27
C LYS A 46 -2.37 -12.69 -28.99
N VAL A 47 -3.41 -13.01 -28.24
CA VAL A 47 -3.71 -12.40 -26.94
C VAL A 47 -2.73 -12.96 -25.90
N PRO A 48 -1.91 -12.14 -25.23
CA PRO A 48 -1.10 -12.57 -24.09
C PRO A 48 -1.97 -13.22 -23.01
N LEU A 49 -1.45 -14.25 -22.32
CA LEU A 49 -2.19 -14.93 -21.24
C LEU A 49 -2.64 -13.95 -20.15
N PHE A 50 -1.79 -12.95 -19.86
CA PHE A 50 -2.07 -11.85 -18.93
C PHE A 50 -3.35 -11.07 -19.29
N ASP A 51 -3.49 -10.66 -20.55
CA ASP A 51 -4.67 -9.90 -21.03
C ASP A 51 -5.91 -10.78 -21.03
N LYS A 52 -5.77 -12.08 -21.35
CA LYS A 52 -6.89 -13.04 -21.36
C LYS A 52 -7.47 -13.29 -19.96
N LEU A 53 -6.63 -13.35 -18.93
CA LEU A 53 -7.07 -13.51 -17.54
C LEU A 53 -7.71 -12.22 -17.02
N HIS A 54 -7.18 -11.05 -17.40
CA HIS A 54 -7.75 -9.76 -17.01
C HIS A 54 -9.08 -9.43 -17.70
N ASP A 55 -9.27 -9.85 -18.95
CA ASP A 55 -10.51 -9.61 -19.70
C ASP A 55 -11.73 -10.37 -19.15
N LYS A 56 -11.51 -11.45 -18.38
CA LYS A 56 -12.60 -12.13 -17.65
C LYS A 56 -13.23 -11.25 -16.57
N LYS A 57 -12.53 -10.20 -16.12
CA LYS A 57 -12.98 -9.27 -15.06
C LYS A 57 -13.67 -8.01 -15.61
N ALA A 58 -13.94 -7.95 -16.92
CA ALA A 58 -14.62 -6.82 -17.54
C ALA A 58 -16.01 -6.59 -16.91
N GLY A 59 -16.35 -5.33 -16.58
CA GLY A 59 -17.61 -4.95 -15.93
C GLY A 59 -17.56 -4.88 -14.40
N THR A 60 -16.48 -5.31 -13.75
CA THR A 60 -16.25 -5.10 -12.32
C THR A 60 -15.85 -3.64 -12.03
N PRO A 61 -16.24 -3.06 -10.88
CA PRO A 61 -15.87 -1.71 -10.51
C PRO A 61 -14.36 -1.61 -10.22
N VAL A 62 -13.74 -0.52 -10.68
CA VAL A 62 -12.32 -0.21 -10.50
C VAL A 62 -12.16 0.85 -9.42
N GLY A 63 -11.08 0.76 -8.62
CA GLY A 63 -10.79 1.72 -7.55
C GLY A 63 -11.23 1.28 -6.15
N GLY A 64 -11.42 -0.03 -5.93
CA GLY A 64 -11.70 -0.58 -4.59
C GLY A 64 -10.69 -0.14 -3.52
N GLY A 65 -9.42 0.02 -3.90
CA GLY A 65 -8.36 0.50 -3.02
C GLY A 65 -8.55 1.92 -2.47
N VAL A 66 -9.37 2.76 -3.11
CA VAL A 66 -9.68 4.11 -2.63
C VAL A 66 -10.36 4.06 -1.27
N LEU A 67 -11.34 3.17 -1.10
CA LEU A 67 -12.04 3.01 0.17
C LEU A 67 -11.05 2.62 1.27
N LEU A 68 -10.19 1.64 0.98
CA LEU A 68 -9.18 1.17 1.92
C LEU A 68 -8.25 2.32 2.34
N ILE A 69 -7.72 3.09 1.39
CA ILE A 69 -6.82 4.22 1.70
C ILE A 69 -7.53 5.24 2.61
N VAL A 70 -8.77 5.59 2.28
CA VAL A 70 -9.55 6.56 3.06
C VAL A 70 -9.84 6.05 4.46
N VAL A 71 -10.34 4.81 4.59
CA VAL A 71 -10.69 4.21 5.88
C VAL A 71 -9.45 4.09 6.76
N VAL A 72 -8.35 3.54 6.25
CA VAL A 72 -7.11 3.36 7.01
C VAL A 72 -6.54 4.70 7.45
N CYS A 73 -6.46 5.70 6.56
CA CYS A 73 -5.97 7.03 6.92
C CYS A 73 -6.84 7.70 7.99
N LEU A 74 -8.17 7.67 7.84
CA LEU A 74 -9.09 8.30 8.80
C LEU A 74 -9.07 7.61 10.15
N LEU A 75 -9.15 6.28 10.16
CA LEU A 75 -9.10 5.48 11.39
C LEU A 75 -7.76 5.68 12.08
N PHE A 76 -6.63 5.62 11.37
CA PHE A 76 -5.32 5.82 11.98
C PHE A 76 -5.16 7.23 12.56
N ALA A 77 -5.55 8.27 11.80
CA ALA A 77 -5.50 9.65 12.27
C ALA A 77 -6.39 9.91 13.50
N MET A 78 -7.51 9.20 13.62
CA MET A 78 -8.44 9.33 14.76
C MET A 78 -8.01 8.48 15.96
N ILE A 79 -7.66 7.22 15.75
CA ILE A 79 -7.39 6.24 16.81
C ILE A 79 -6.06 6.51 17.48
N PHE A 80 -5.01 6.83 16.72
CA PHE A 80 -3.68 7.07 17.28
C PHE A 80 -3.64 8.13 18.41
N PRO A 81 -4.21 9.35 18.25
CA PRO A 81 -4.24 10.33 19.33
C PRO A 81 -5.18 9.94 20.47
N ILE A 82 -6.24 9.17 20.21
CA ILE A 82 -7.16 8.66 21.25
C ILE A 82 -6.44 7.61 22.11
N ALA A 83 -5.76 6.66 21.48
CA ALA A 83 -4.97 5.63 22.16
C ALA A 83 -3.93 6.25 23.10
N SER A 84 -3.25 7.30 22.65
CA SER A 84 -2.33 8.13 23.46
C SER A 84 -2.99 8.65 24.74
N ARG A 85 -4.23 9.16 24.63
CA ARG A 85 -4.97 9.77 25.75
C ARG A 85 -5.58 8.74 26.69
N MET A 86 -5.88 7.54 26.20
CA MET A 86 -6.46 6.45 26.98
C MET A 86 -5.43 5.64 27.78
N GLY A 87 -4.18 6.10 27.85
CA GLY A 87 -3.13 5.47 28.65
C GLY A 87 -2.43 4.30 27.96
N VAL A 88 -2.55 4.17 26.63
CA VAL A 88 -1.66 3.28 25.87
C VAL A 88 -0.27 3.90 25.89
N PHE A 89 0.71 3.15 26.39
CA PHE A 89 2.11 3.56 26.35
C PHE A 89 2.55 3.63 24.88
N ILE A 90 2.77 4.85 24.39
CA ILE A 90 3.30 5.08 23.05
C ILE A 90 4.80 5.07 23.14
N GLU A 91 5.36 3.89 22.88
CA GLU A 91 6.76 3.72 22.56
C GLU A 91 6.93 3.96 21.05
N THR A 92 7.80 4.89 20.70
CA THR A 92 8.16 5.20 19.32
C THR A 92 9.64 4.97 19.16
N ALA A 93 10.04 4.17 18.17
CA ALA A 93 11.45 3.96 17.86
C ALA A 93 12.15 5.26 17.41
N TYR A 94 11.36 6.22 16.90
CA TYR A 94 11.85 7.47 16.33
C TYR A 94 11.05 8.69 16.80
N ASN A 95 11.38 9.87 16.28
CA ASN A 95 10.55 11.05 16.49
C ASN A 95 9.15 10.79 15.92
N ARG A 96 8.16 10.69 16.82
CA ARG A 96 6.75 10.42 16.52
C ARG A 96 6.20 11.24 15.35
N ARG A 97 6.54 12.53 15.25
CA ARG A 97 6.01 13.39 14.19
C ARG A 97 6.55 12.98 12.82
N ASP A 98 7.84 12.70 12.73
CA ASP A 98 8.51 12.29 11.50
C ASP A 98 8.04 10.89 11.07
N GLU A 99 7.89 9.97 12.02
CA GLU A 99 7.42 8.61 11.77
C GLU A 99 6.01 8.60 11.18
N LEU A 100 5.07 9.32 11.81
CA LEU A 100 3.71 9.49 11.30
C LEU A 100 3.71 10.15 9.91
N ALA A 101 4.54 11.17 9.70
CA ALA A 101 4.65 11.85 8.42
C ALA A 101 5.12 10.89 7.32
N VAL A 102 6.12 10.04 7.59
CA VAL A 102 6.62 9.04 6.64
C VAL A 102 5.55 7.99 6.34
N ILE A 103 4.83 7.48 7.35
CA ILE A 103 3.76 6.49 7.17
C ILE A 103 2.64 7.07 6.28
N PHE A 104 2.10 8.24 6.64
CA PHE A 104 1.04 8.88 5.87
C PHE A 104 1.49 9.25 4.46
N PHE A 105 2.68 9.86 4.32
CA PHE A 105 3.21 10.25 3.02
C PHE A 105 3.38 9.03 2.11
N THR A 106 3.97 7.95 2.61
CA THR A 106 4.17 6.71 1.84
C THR A 106 2.84 6.13 1.38
N PHE A 107 1.91 5.94 2.32
CA PHE A 107 0.64 5.28 2.04
C PHE A 107 -0.25 6.10 1.10
N ILE A 108 -0.36 7.41 1.33
CA ILE A 108 -1.18 8.31 0.51
C ILE A 108 -0.55 8.52 -0.87
N SER A 109 0.77 8.75 -0.98
CA SER A 109 1.41 9.03 -2.27
C SER A 109 1.34 7.83 -3.22
N PHE A 110 1.62 6.61 -2.75
CA PHE A 110 1.47 5.39 -3.55
C PHE A 110 0.01 5.06 -3.83
N GLY A 111 -0.88 5.36 -2.88
CA GLY A 111 -2.32 5.27 -3.07
C GLY A 111 -2.82 6.16 -4.21
N ILE A 112 -2.44 7.45 -4.20
CA ILE A 112 -2.75 8.41 -5.26
C ILE A 112 -2.16 7.95 -6.59
N LEU A 113 -0.92 7.46 -6.61
CA LEU A 113 -0.31 6.93 -7.84
C LEU A 113 -1.13 5.77 -8.42
N GLY A 114 -1.63 4.86 -7.58
CA GLY A 114 -2.53 3.78 -7.98
C GLY A 114 -3.86 4.30 -8.53
N ILE A 115 -4.48 5.26 -7.84
CA ILE A 115 -5.74 5.88 -8.26
C ILE A 115 -5.57 6.58 -9.63
N ILE A 116 -4.48 7.31 -9.83
CA ILE A 116 -4.19 7.96 -11.11
C ILE A 116 -4.07 6.92 -12.23
N ASP A 117 -3.36 5.81 -12.00
CA ASP A 117 -3.23 4.72 -12.98
C ASP A 117 -4.59 4.12 -13.35
N ASP A 118 -5.44 3.87 -12.36
CA ASP A 118 -6.79 3.31 -12.54
C ASP A 118 -7.74 4.29 -13.25
N LEU A 119 -7.68 5.58 -12.91
CA LEU A 119 -8.47 6.62 -13.57
C LEU A 119 -8.04 6.77 -15.04
N VAL A 120 -6.73 6.78 -15.32
CA VAL A 120 -6.23 6.87 -16.70
C VAL A 120 -6.60 5.61 -17.50
N LYS A 121 -6.62 4.41 -16.90
CA LYS A 121 -7.11 3.20 -17.58
C LYS A 121 -8.61 3.27 -17.88
N THR A 122 -9.40 3.82 -16.95
CA THR A 122 -10.87 3.87 -17.07
C THR A 122 -11.33 4.96 -18.05
N PHE A 123 -10.78 6.17 -17.95
CA PHE A 123 -11.19 7.35 -18.71
C PHE A 123 -10.27 7.74 -19.86
N GLY A 124 -9.04 7.23 -19.88
CA GLY A 124 -8.05 7.55 -20.90
C GLY A 124 -8.47 7.13 -22.29
N ARG A 125 -8.16 7.99 -23.27
CA ARG A 125 -8.27 7.64 -24.69
C ARG A 125 -7.10 6.72 -25.07
N PRO A 126 -7.32 5.70 -25.91
CA PRO A 126 -6.24 4.79 -26.28
C PRO A 126 -5.13 5.54 -27.02
N VAL A 127 -3.92 5.50 -26.48
CA VAL A 127 -2.73 6.05 -27.17
C VAL A 127 -2.10 4.92 -27.99
N ARG A 128 -1.75 5.18 -29.26
CA ARG A 128 -1.01 4.22 -30.10
C ARG A 128 0.40 4.01 -29.52
N GLY A 129 0.70 2.80 -29.06
CA GLY A 129 2.04 2.33 -28.73
C GLY A 129 2.61 1.41 -29.81
N VAL A 130 3.90 1.08 -29.70
CA VAL A 130 4.68 0.32 -30.69
C VAL A 130 4.14 -1.10 -30.95
N LEU A 131 3.39 -1.68 -30.01
CA LEU A 131 2.82 -3.03 -30.08
C LEU A 131 1.28 -3.07 -30.03
N GLY A 132 0.59 -1.91 -30.05
CA GLY A 132 -0.87 -1.85 -29.90
C GLY A 132 -1.38 -0.58 -29.20
N ARG A 133 -2.66 -0.53 -28.81
CA ARG A 133 -3.21 0.56 -27.99
C ARG A 133 -2.78 0.37 -26.54
N VAL A 134 -2.21 1.41 -25.92
CA VAL A 134 -1.89 1.43 -24.49
C VAL A 134 -3.02 2.16 -23.77
N PHE A 135 -3.55 1.52 -22.72
CA PHE A 135 -4.49 2.10 -21.76
C PHE A 135 -3.76 2.29 -20.42
N GLY A 136 -3.89 3.45 -19.77
CA GLY A 136 -3.17 3.76 -18.51
C GLY A 136 -1.93 4.64 -18.66
N LEU A 137 -1.26 4.96 -17.55
CA LEU A 137 0.07 5.59 -17.59
C LEU A 137 1.03 4.67 -18.36
N SER A 138 1.96 5.24 -19.13
CA SER A 138 3.01 4.40 -19.73
C SER A 138 3.74 3.65 -18.62
N ARG A 139 4.00 2.35 -18.79
CA ARG A 139 4.77 1.55 -17.81
C ARG A 139 6.06 2.23 -17.38
N LYS A 140 6.73 2.93 -18.31
CA LYS A 140 7.93 3.74 -18.03
C LYS A 140 7.65 4.93 -17.12
N GLN A 141 6.55 5.65 -17.34
CA GLN A 141 6.14 6.79 -16.51
C GLN A 141 5.78 6.33 -15.09
N LYS A 142 4.97 5.27 -14.96
CA LYS A 142 4.61 4.71 -13.65
C LYS A 142 5.85 4.29 -12.88
N PHE A 143 6.76 3.56 -13.52
CA PHE A 143 8.01 3.12 -12.91
C PHE A 143 8.90 4.30 -12.51
N PHE A 144 9.00 5.33 -13.34
CA PHE A 144 9.76 6.55 -13.02
C PHE A 144 9.18 7.30 -11.81
N LEU A 145 7.85 7.46 -11.75
CA LEU A 145 7.18 8.07 -10.59
C LEU A 145 7.37 7.24 -9.30
N GLN A 146 7.30 5.91 -9.40
CA GLN A 146 7.59 5.03 -8.25
C GLN A 146 9.01 5.24 -7.72
N TRP A 147 10.00 5.38 -8.59
CA TRP A 147 11.37 5.68 -8.17
C TRP A 147 11.50 7.05 -7.52
N ILE A 148 10.88 8.10 -8.09
CA ILE A 148 10.86 9.42 -7.46
C ILE A 148 10.28 9.35 -6.05
N LEU A 149 9.09 8.75 -5.90
CA LEU A 149 8.45 8.60 -4.59
C LEU A 149 9.30 7.74 -3.65
N GLY A 150 9.84 6.62 -4.14
CA GLY A 150 10.71 5.73 -3.39
C GLY A 150 11.97 6.44 -2.88
N PHE A 151 12.61 7.28 -3.69
CA PHE A 151 13.76 8.09 -3.27
C PHE A 151 13.40 9.14 -2.23
N ILE A 152 12.26 9.83 -2.39
CA ILE A 152 11.78 10.80 -1.40
C ILE A 152 11.53 10.09 -0.06
N ILE A 153 10.85 8.95 -0.07
CA ILE A 153 10.57 8.18 1.15
C ILE A 153 11.86 7.65 1.77
N GLY A 154 12.74 7.05 0.96
CA GLY A 154 14.04 6.56 1.43
C GLY A 154 14.89 7.66 2.04
N TRP A 155 14.85 8.86 1.46
CA TRP A 155 15.52 10.04 2.02
C TRP A 155 14.89 10.49 3.33
N LEU A 156 13.55 10.55 3.44
CA LEU A 156 12.88 10.88 4.70
C LEU A 156 13.20 9.87 5.80
N ILE A 157 13.29 8.57 5.47
CA ILE A 157 13.68 7.53 6.42
C ILE A 157 15.14 7.73 6.87
N TYR A 158 16.05 8.01 5.95
CA TYR A 158 17.45 8.26 6.31
C TYR A 158 17.63 9.53 7.14
N HIS A 159 17.07 10.65 6.67
CA HIS A 159 17.33 11.97 7.22
C HIS A 159 16.49 12.28 8.47
N ASN A 160 15.18 11.98 8.46
CA ASN A 160 14.29 12.33 9.57
C ASN A 160 14.23 11.24 10.64
N LEU A 161 14.22 9.97 10.23
CA LEU A 161 14.21 8.84 11.16
C LEU A 161 15.63 8.38 11.54
N GLY A 162 16.67 8.88 10.86
CA GLY A 162 18.06 8.55 11.19
C GLY A 162 18.44 7.11 10.84
N VAL A 163 17.66 6.42 10.01
CA VAL A 163 17.91 5.00 9.70
C VAL A 163 18.98 4.88 8.62
N HIS A 164 20.11 4.26 8.98
CA HIS A 164 21.27 4.09 8.09
C HIS A 164 21.83 2.67 8.11
N ILE A 165 21.30 1.79 8.98
CA ILE A 165 21.80 0.43 9.17
C ILE A 165 20.89 -0.62 8.52
N LEU A 166 21.50 -1.67 7.98
CA LEU A 166 20.84 -2.88 7.52
C LEU A 166 21.23 -4.04 8.43
N ASN A 167 20.28 -4.52 9.23
CA ASN A 167 20.45 -5.71 10.06
C ASN A 167 20.16 -6.98 9.25
N ILE A 168 21.06 -7.96 9.28
CA ILE A 168 20.91 -9.28 8.66
C ILE A 168 20.88 -10.33 9.78
N PRO A 169 19.68 -10.70 10.28
CA PRO A 169 19.55 -11.52 11.50
C PRO A 169 20.21 -12.89 11.38
N LEU A 170 20.02 -13.58 10.26
CA LEU A 170 20.56 -14.93 10.03
C LEU A 170 22.09 -14.98 10.04
N LEU A 171 22.75 -13.86 9.73
CA LEU A 171 24.21 -13.75 9.73
C LEU A 171 24.74 -13.04 10.98
N GLY A 172 23.87 -12.51 11.85
CA GLY A 172 24.26 -11.66 12.96
C GLY A 172 25.06 -10.42 12.55
N LYS A 173 24.90 -9.96 11.29
CA LYS A 173 25.66 -8.83 10.74
C LYS A 173 24.81 -7.58 10.67
N VAL A 174 25.36 -6.47 11.14
CA VAL A 174 24.79 -5.13 10.94
C VAL A 174 25.71 -4.39 9.99
N LEU A 175 25.16 -3.97 8.85
CA LEU A 175 25.88 -3.18 7.86
C LEU A 175 25.45 -1.72 7.99
N ASP A 176 26.40 -0.82 8.15
CA ASP A 176 26.15 0.61 8.03
C ASP A 176 26.21 1.01 6.55
N LEU A 177 25.08 1.45 6.01
CA LEU A 177 24.97 1.93 4.63
C LEU A 177 25.14 3.45 4.55
N GLY A 178 25.06 4.18 5.66
CA GLY A 178 25.03 5.64 5.67
C GLY A 178 23.98 6.17 4.68
N ILE A 179 24.39 7.13 3.85
CA ILE A 179 23.54 7.72 2.80
C ILE A 179 23.03 6.71 1.76
N TRP A 180 23.71 5.57 1.57
CA TRP A 180 23.27 4.51 0.66
C TRP A 180 22.02 3.78 1.16
N TYR A 181 21.60 4.02 2.40
CA TYR A 181 20.33 3.52 2.90
C TYR A 181 19.14 4.07 2.10
N ALA A 182 19.16 5.35 1.71
CA ALA A 182 18.08 5.97 0.95
C ALA A 182 17.82 5.31 -0.43
N PRO A 183 18.83 5.13 -1.32
CA PRO A 183 18.64 4.38 -2.57
C PRO A 183 18.26 2.92 -2.34
N PHE A 184 18.78 2.29 -1.28
CA PHE A 184 18.41 0.92 -0.93
C PHE A 184 16.93 0.81 -0.53
N ALA A 185 16.45 1.70 0.34
CA ALA A 185 15.03 1.76 0.72
C ALA A 185 14.13 2.04 -0.49
N ALA A 186 14.53 2.95 -1.37
CA ALA A 186 13.82 3.23 -2.62
C ALA A 186 13.69 1.97 -3.49
N LEU A 187 14.78 1.22 -3.67
CA LEU A 187 14.78 -0.05 -4.40
C LEU A 187 13.77 -1.03 -3.78
N VAL A 188 13.81 -1.23 -2.46
CA VAL A 188 12.90 -2.14 -1.75
C VAL A 188 11.43 -1.73 -1.96
N ILE A 189 11.10 -0.44 -1.78
CA ILE A 189 9.74 0.08 -1.95
C ILE A 189 9.23 -0.15 -3.38
N VAL A 190 10.05 0.20 -4.39
CA VAL A 190 9.70 0.04 -5.81
C VAL A 190 9.55 -1.45 -6.15
N SER A 191 10.46 -2.30 -5.67
CA SER A 191 10.39 -3.75 -5.87
C SER A 191 9.10 -4.34 -5.29
N PHE A 192 8.73 -4.02 -4.05
CA PHE A 192 7.49 -4.50 -3.44
C PHE A 192 6.24 -3.99 -4.16
N THR A 193 6.23 -2.72 -4.56
CA THR A 193 5.11 -2.14 -5.31
C THR A 193 4.87 -2.88 -6.63
N ASN A 194 5.94 -3.21 -7.36
CA ASN A 194 5.85 -3.95 -8.60
C ASN A 194 5.51 -5.43 -8.37
N ALA A 195 6.08 -6.07 -7.35
CA ALA A 195 5.77 -7.45 -6.99
C ALA A 195 4.28 -7.63 -6.62
N PHE A 196 3.72 -6.70 -5.83
CA PHE A 196 2.29 -6.70 -5.51
C PHE A 196 1.43 -6.53 -6.76
N ASN A 197 1.77 -5.58 -7.64
CA ASN A 197 1.04 -5.35 -8.89
C ASN A 197 1.15 -6.53 -9.89
N ILE A 198 2.21 -7.33 -9.83
CA ILE A 198 2.36 -8.56 -10.64
C ILE A 198 1.48 -9.69 -10.09
N THR A 199 1.39 -9.81 -8.76
CA THR A 199 0.58 -10.85 -8.09
C THR A 199 -0.92 -10.56 -8.12
N ASP A 200 -1.32 -9.31 -8.36
CA ASP A 200 -2.71 -8.86 -8.52
C ASP A 200 -3.35 -9.24 -9.88
N GLY A 201 -3.19 -10.51 -10.28
CA GLY A 201 -3.76 -11.06 -11.51
C GLY A 201 -4.97 -11.97 -11.30
N LEU A 202 -5.15 -12.50 -10.09
CA LEU A 202 -6.23 -13.41 -9.70
C LEU A 202 -7.03 -12.83 -8.53
N ASP A 203 -8.33 -13.10 -8.49
CA ASP A 203 -9.20 -12.53 -7.45
C ASP A 203 -8.76 -13.01 -6.06
N GLY A 204 -8.41 -12.06 -5.19
CA GLY A 204 -8.01 -12.32 -3.81
C GLY A 204 -6.57 -12.81 -3.60
N LEU A 205 -5.78 -13.06 -4.65
CA LEU A 205 -4.41 -13.57 -4.49
C LEU A 205 -3.48 -12.52 -3.83
N SER A 206 -3.44 -11.32 -4.39
CA SER A 206 -2.62 -10.21 -3.89
C SER A 206 -2.99 -9.82 -2.47
N CYS A 207 -4.29 -9.66 -2.18
CA CYS A 207 -4.80 -9.35 -0.85
C CYS A 207 -4.48 -10.45 0.17
N GLY A 208 -4.64 -11.72 -0.19
CA GLY A 208 -4.33 -12.84 0.70
C GLY A 208 -2.85 -12.91 1.07
N LEU A 209 -1.95 -12.70 0.09
CA LEU A 209 -0.52 -12.63 0.35
C LEU A 209 -0.14 -11.43 1.23
N LEU A 210 -0.73 -10.26 0.95
CA LEU A 210 -0.53 -9.06 1.75
C LEU A 210 -0.99 -9.26 3.19
N MET A 211 -2.15 -9.90 3.41
CA MET A 211 -2.66 -10.22 4.74
C MET A 211 -1.64 -11.03 5.56
N ILE A 212 -1.02 -12.05 4.95
CA ILE A 212 0.03 -12.85 5.60
C ILE A 212 1.23 -11.97 5.96
N CYS A 213 1.69 -11.11 5.04
CA CYS A 213 2.79 -10.17 5.29
C CYS A 213 2.48 -9.20 6.44
N LEU A 214 1.28 -8.61 6.46
CA LEU A 214 0.86 -7.65 7.49
C LEU A 214 0.79 -8.31 8.86
N ILE A 215 0.29 -9.55 8.98
CA ILE A 215 0.29 -10.29 10.24
C ILE A 215 1.72 -10.44 10.78
N CYS A 216 2.67 -10.84 9.93
CA CYS A 216 4.09 -10.92 10.31
C CYS A 216 4.65 -9.56 10.74
N PHE A 217 4.33 -8.48 10.02
CA PHE A 217 4.81 -7.14 10.34
C PHE A 217 4.21 -6.59 11.64
N ILE A 218 2.97 -6.91 12.00
CA ILE A 218 2.40 -6.55 13.31
C ILE A 218 3.21 -7.21 14.43
N VAL A 219 3.53 -8.50 14.29
CA VAL A 219 4.32 -9.22 15.32
C VAL A 219 5.72 -8.62 15.46
N ILE A 220 6.37 -8.26 14.35
CA ILE A 220 7.68 -7.61 14.35
C ILE A 220 7.61 -6.22 14.98
N ALA A 221 6.63 -5.39 14.59
CA ALA A 221 6.46 -4.04 15.14
C ALA A 221 6.16 -4.07 16.64
N ALA A 222 5.28 -4.98 17.08
CA ALA A 222 4.97 -5.16 18.49
C ALA A 222 6.17 -5.68 19.30
N GLY A 223 6.99 -6.56 18.71
CA GLY A 223 8.24 -7.02 19.31
C GLY A 223 9.31 -5.94 19.42
N GLY A 224 9.35 -5.01 18.47
CA GLY A 224 10.18 -3.81 18.50
C GLY A 224 9.64 -2.66 19.37
N LEU A 225 8.49 -2.87 20.02
CA LEU A 225 7.75 -1.84 20.79
C LEU A 225 7.40 -0.59 19.97
N ASP A 226 7.29 -0.71 18.65
CA ASP A 226 6.90 0.39 17.78
C ASP A 226 5.36 0.48 17.73
N THR A 227 4.82 1.37 18.56
CA THR A 227 3.37 1.52 18.73
C THR A 227 2.67 2.14 17.51
N PRO A 228 3.19 3.22 16.88
CA PRO A 228 2.56 3.80 15.71
C PRO A 228 2.49 2.82 14.52
N LEU A 229 3.57 2.10 14.19
CA LEU A 229 3.54 1.09 13.13
C LEU A 229 2.58 -0.05 13.47
N SER A 230 2.59 -0.54 14.72
CA SER A 230 1.69 -1.62 15.14
C SER A 230 0.22 -1.26 14.97
N ILE A 231 -0.18 -0.05 15.39
CA ILE A 231 -1.56 0.45 15.24
C ILE A 231 -1.90 0.63 13.76
N PHE A 232 -1.01 1.24 12.97
CA PHE A 232 -1.25 1.46 11.55
C PHE A 232 -1.47 0.15 10.78
N ILE A 233 -0.60 -0.84 11.00
CA ILE A 233 -0.67 -2.14 10.31
C ILE A 233 -1.90 -2.92 10.79
N ALA A 234 -2.26 -2.85 12.07
CA ALA A 234 -3.49 -3.46 12.60
C ALA A 234 -4.75 -2.89 11.94
N ILE A 235 -4.82 -1.56 11.77
CA ILE A 235 -5.94 -0.91 11.06
C ILE A 235 -5.91 -1.29 9.58
N TRP A 236 -4.74 -1.34 8.93
CA TRP A 236 -4.66 -1.72 7.52
C TRP A 236 -5.05 -3.20 7.28
N LEU A 237 -4.75 -4.09 8.22
CA LEU A 237 -5.09 -5.50 8.13
C LEU A 237 -6.60 -5.77 8.21
N GLY A 238 -7.34 -4.96 8.98
CA GLY A 238 -8.79 -5.11 9.16
C GLY A 238 -9.60 -4.39 8.10
#